data_AF-A0A951ET84-F1
#
_entry.id   AF-A0A951ET84-F1
#
_cell.length_a   1.000
_cell.length_b   1.000
_cell.length_c   1.000
_cell.angle_alpha   90.00
_cell.angle_beta   90.00
_cell.angle_gamma   90.00
#
_symmetry.space_group_name_H-M   'P 1'
#
loop_
_entity.id
_entity.type
_entity.pdbx_description
1 polymer ?
#
loop_
_entity_poly.entity_id
_entity_poly.type
_entity_poly.pdbx_seq_one_letter_code
_entity_poly.pdbx_strand_id
1 'polypeptide(L)'
;MDAMQAVPAAPPHTPPMQDGEIRLKAGLEAALRGTPGDDATRRLYFSLLQRIAGARTGLLAVHLPELRAPLFLRCGTTDAASLHQVFAEGKYALAPNHAPAHILDLGAYVGYAAVFLASRHPAARILCVEPVPANHRLLLLNTLPYRGIATLNAAAWRSTGRLARTDLTGDWGSILAATGESGLGAFPCYSVADMLRIQGWERADTVKCSIQGSEKAVFADPAQDWISGIDALAVETHDRLVPDCSGTVAACFDPAQYAHTRQGAVDVWLRRSPRTGAPAPRAIALAQSDVGVGALRLENVAQAPWAFFLFDERGLQLHPNPPNRPPARAVFTQTCDGQSGFSADILLAGPPCDDVLFRVAIRRVADGAVLLDASRRVRQGAPLAWSERTPLLNGPHELTLQTEMAPEAVSNANAWARWIEPRLS
;
A
#
# COMPACT_ATOMS: atom_id res chain seq x y z
N MET A 1 -46.95 -38.05 -26.23
CA MET A 1 -45.97 -38.94 -25.58
C MET A 1 -44.78 -38.05 -25.22
N ASP A 2 -44.89 -37.36 -24.09
CA ASP A 2 -43.85 -36.46 -23.60
C ASP A 2 -42.91 -37.23 -22.67
N ALA A 3 -41.67 -37.41 -23.11
CA ALA A 3 -40.60 -37.95 -22.29
C ALA A 3 -39.88 -36.79 -21.59
N MET A 4 -40.33 -36.49 -20.38
CA MET A 4 -39.66 -35.56 -19.47
C MET A 4 -38.37 -36.24 -18.95
N GLN A 5 -37.21 -35.77 -19.42
CA GLN A 5 -35.91 -36.26 -18.95
C GLN A 5 -35.71 -35.87 -17.48
N ALA A 6 -35.56 -36.88 -16.62
CA ALA A 6 -35.22 -36.69 -15.22
C ALA A 6 -33.79 -36.12 -15.10
N VAL A 7 -33.67 -34.94 -14.50
CA VAL A 7 -32.39 -34.34 -14.11
C VAL A 7 -31.79 -35.18 -12.98
N PRO A 8 -30.52 -35.60 -13.06
CA PRO A 8 -29.90 -36.37 -11.97
C PRO A 8 -29.79 -35.51 -10.72
N ALA A 9 -30.15 -36.10 -9.57
CA ALA A 9 -30.03 -35.45 -8.27
C ALA A 9 -28.59 -34.99 -8.04
N ALA A 10 -28.43 -33.74 -7.60
CA ALA A 10 -27.14 -33.20 -7.17
C ALA A 10 -26.54 -34.13 -6.10
N PRO A 11 -25.23 -34.44 -6.16
CA PRO A 11 -24.59 -35.25 -5.13
C PRO A 11 -24.79 -34.58 -3.76
N PRO A 12 -24.91 -35.37 -2.68
CA PRO A 12 -25.06 -34.80 -1.35
C PRO A 12 -23.91 -33.83 -1.08
N HIS A 13 -24.23 -32.62 -0.63
CA HIS A 13 -23.25 -31.67 -0.12
C HIS A 13 -22.47 -32.35 1.01
N THR A 14 -21.27 -32.85 0.70
CA THR A 14 -20.31 -33.25 1.72
C THR A 14 -19.94 -31.98 2.50
N PRO A 15 -20.09 -31.93 3.84
CA PRO A 15 -19.56 -30.82 4.61
C PRO A 15 -18.04 -30.76 4.37
N PRO A 16 -17.40 -29.58 4.28
CA PRO A 16 -15.95 -29.51 4.13
C PRO A 16 -15.30 -30.22 5.31
N MET A 17 -14.62 -31.34 5.02
CA MET A 17 -13.93 -32.15 6.02
C MET A 17 -12.87 -31.29 6.71
N GLN A 18 -12.95 -31.20 8.04
CA GLN A 18 -11.95 -30.55 8.86
C GLN A 18 -10.67 -31.40 8.90
N ASP A 19 -9.69 -31.05 8.06
CA ASP A 19 -8.37 -31.65 7.99
C ASP A 19 -7.65 -31.60 9.35
N GLY A 20 -7.21 -32.76 9.85
CA GLY A 20 -6.48 -32.87 11.12
C GLY A 20 -5.21 -32.00 11.19
N GLU A 21 -4.56 -31.77 10.05
CA GLU A 21 -3.41 -30.86 9.95
C GLU A 21 -3.78 -29.40 10.18
N ILE A 22 -4.95 -28.94 9.73
CA ILE A 22 -5.41 -27.57 9.93
C ILE A 22 -5.74 -27.34 11.42
N ARG A 23 -6.33 -28.34 12.09
CA ARG A 23 -6.52 -28.32 13.55
C ARG A 23 -5.18 -28.30 14.29
N LEU A 24 -4.22 -29.13 13.89
CA LEU A 24 -2.88 -29.15 14.48
C LEU A 24 -2.17 -27.79 14.29
N LYS A 25 -2.26 -27.19 13.10
CA LYS A 25 -1.72 -25.86 12.81
C LYS A 25 -2.30 -24.82 13.78
N ALA A 26 -3.62 -24.78 13.95
CA ALA A 26 -4.25 -23.83 14.87
C ALA A 26 -3.82 -24.06 16.34
N GLY A 27 -3.64 -25.32 16.75
CA GLY A 27 -3.11 -25.69 18.06
C GLY A 27 -1.68 -25.19 18.29
N LEU A 28 -0.80 -25.36 17.29
CA LEU A 28 0.58 -24.85 17.36
C LEU A 28 0.64 -23.32 17.37
N GLU A 29 -0.25 -22.64 16.63
CA GLU A 29 -0.36 -21.17 16.69
C GLU A 29 -0.79 -20.70 18.09
N ALA A 30 -1.71 -21.41 18.73
CA ALA A 30 -2.12 -21.10 20.11
C ALA A 30 -0.97 -21.35 21.10
N ALA A 31 -0.23 -22.45 20.95
CA ALA A 31 0.93 -22.77 21.77
C ALA A 31 2.04 -21.70 21.63
N LEU A 32 2.37 -21.29 20.41
CA LEU A 32 3.35 -20.22 20.15
C LEU A 32 2.91 -18.86 20.68
N ARG A 33 1.61 -18.55 20.67
CA ARG A 33 1.10 -17.33 21.33
C ARG A 33 1.32 -17.36 22.85
N GLY A 34 1.15 -18.52 23.48
CA GLY A 34 1.38 -18.70 24.91
C GLY A 34 2.86 -18.67 25.29
N THR A 35 3.71 -19.27 24.45
CA THR A 35 5.16 -19.39 24.66
C THR A 35 5.95 -19.03 23.39
N PRO A 36 6.14 -17.73 23.08
CA PRO A 36 6.76 -17.30 21.81
C PRO A 36 8.19 -17.79 21.57
N GLY A 37 8.93 -18.07 22.65
CA GLY A 37 10.32 -18.56 22.59
C GLY A 37 10.48 -20.08 22.51
N ASP A 38 9.39 -20.85 22.32
CA ASP A 38 9.49 -22.31 22.17
C ASP A 38 9.95 -22.70 20.76
N ASP A 39 11.26 -22.87 20.61
CA ASP A 39 11.90 -23.26 19.35
C ASP A 39 11.45 -24.64 18.83
N ALA A 40 11.11 -25.58 19.72
CA ALA A 40 10.68 -26.92 19.30
C ALA A 40 9.29 -26.85 18.66
N THR A 41 8.35 -26.15 19.31
CA THR A 41 7.02 -25.87 18.75
C THR A 41 7.14 -25.05 17.47
N ARG A 42 8.03 -24.06 17.42
CA ARG A 42 8.24 -23.24 16.23
C ARG A 42 8.72 -24.07 15.04
N ARG A 43 9.73 -24.93 15.22
CA ARG A 43 10.19 -25.85 14.16
C ARG A 43 9.06 -26.76 13.67
N LEU A 44 8.31 -27.37 14.59
CA LEU A 44 7.18 -28.23 14.23
C LEU A 44 6.11 -27.46 13.44
N TYR A 45 5.80 -26.23 13.83
CA TYR A 45 4.85 -25.37 13.14
C TYR A 45 5.28 -25.08 11.70
N PHE A 46 6.52 -24.66 11.48
CA PHE A 46 7.03 -24.38 10.15
C PHE A 46 7.12 -25.64 9.26
N SER A 47 7.49 -26.79 9.81
CA SER A 47 7.43 -28.07 9.08
C SER A 47 6.00 -28.45 8.68
N LEU A 48 5.02 -28.21 9.57
CA LEU A 48 3.61 -28.45 9.26
C LEU A 48 3.10 -27.49 8.19
N LEU A 49 3.48 -26.21 8.23
CA LEU A 49 3.13 -25.24 7.19
C LEU A 49 3.62 -25.68 5.80
N GLN A 50 4.86 -26.18 5.70
CA GLN A 50 5.40 -26.68 4.43
C GLN A 50 4.60 -27.87 3.90
N ARG A 51 4.25 -28.84 4.76
CA ARG A 51 3.38 -29.96 4.39
C ARG A 51 2.01 -29.49 3.92
N ILE A 52 1.37 -28.60 4.69
CA ILE A 52 0.04 -28.09 4.37
C ILE A 52 0.06 -27.38 3.02
N ALA A 53 1.04 -26.49 2.83
CA ALA A 53 1.21 -25.72 1.61
C ALA A 53 1.56 -26.58 0.40
N GLY A 54 2.36 -27.65 0.57
CA GLY A 54 2.72 -28.56 -0.52
C GLY A 54 1.59 -29.48 -0.98
N ALA A 55 0.57 -29.71 -0.14
CA ALA A 55 -0.53 -30.62 -0.42
C ALA A 55 -1.85 -29.93 -0.80
N ARG A 56 -1.89 -28.58 -0.85
CA ARG A 56 -3.12 -27.80 -1.04
C ARG A 56 -2.90 -26.64 -2.02
N THR A 57 -3.99 -26.01 -2.44
CA THR A 57 -4.00 -24.75 -3.20
C THR A 57 -4.85 -23.72 -2.48
N GLY A 58 -4.72 -22.44 -2.86
CA GLY A 58 -5.45 -21.32 -2.23
C GLY A 58 -4.64 -20.61 -1.16
N LEU A 59 -5.28 -19.68 -0.44
CA LEU A 59 -4.61 -18.88 0.60
C LEU A 59 -4.68 -19.55 1.96
N LEU A 60 -3.55 -19.57 2.67
CA LEU A 60 -3.44 -20.00 4.05
C LEU A 60 -2.97 -18.83 4.92
N ALA A 61 -3.73 -18.52 5.97
CA ALA A 61 -3.32 -17.57 6.98
C ALA A 61 -2.32 -18.20 7.96
N VAL A 62 -1.23 -17.50 8.23
CA VAL A 62 -0.13 -17.87 9.13
C VAL A 62 -0.09 -16.86 10.27
N HIS A 63 -0.13 -17.36 11.51
CA HIS A 63 -0.04 -16.53 12.71
C HIS A 63 1.29 -16.79 13.42
N LEU A 64 2.06 -15.73 13.60
CA LEU A 64 3.31 -15.76 14.37
C LEU A 64 3.18 -14.79 15.56
N PRO A 65 3.70 -15.13 16.75
CA PRO A 65 3.51 -14.34 17.96
C PRO A 65 4.16 -12.94 17.89
N GLU A 66 5.24 -12.79 17.11
CA GLU A 66 5.92 -11.51 16.91
C GLU A 66 5.21 -10.57 15.91
N LEU A 67 4.16 -11.02 15.23
CA LEU A 67 3.45 -10.25 14.20
C LEU A 67 2.16 -9.64 14.73
N ARG A 68 1.83 -8.46 14.20
CA ARG A 68 0.63 -7.69 14.57
C ARG A 68 -0.64 -8.21 13.89
N ALA A 69 -0.48 -8.92 12.78
CA ALA A 69 -1.54 -9.41 11.92
C ALA A 69 -1.07 -10.71 11.24
N PRO A 70 -1.99 -11.57 10.77
CA PRO A 70 -1.62 -12.76 10.02
C PRO A 70 -0.94 -12.40 8.70
N LEU A 71 -0.01 -13.27 8.30
CA LEU A 71 0.49 -13.32 6.93
C LEU A 71 -0.33 -14.31 6.11
N PHE A 72 -0.48 -14.04 4.83
CA PHE A 72 -1.15 -14.90 3.88
C PHE A 72 -0.12 -15.46 2.91
N LEU A 73 -0.09 -16.79 2.81
CA LEU A 73 0.70 -17.52 1.82
C LEU A 73 -0.19 -18.26 0.84
N ARG A 74 0.28 -18.44 -0.39
CA ARG A 74 -0.38 -19.27 -1.40
C ARG A 74 0.11 -20.71 -1.28
N CYS A 75 -0.78 -21.64 -0.95
CA CYS A 75 -0.50 -23.07 -1.02
C CYS A 75 -0.29 -23.49 -2.50
N GLY A 76 0.56 -24.49 -2.71
CA GLY A 76 0.97 -24.95 -4.03
C GLY A 76 2.01 -24.05 -4.70
N THR A 77 2.66 -23.17 -3.93
CA THR A 77 3.66 -22.20 -4.40
C THR A 77 4.87 -22.21 -3.46
N THR A 78 5.92 -21.45 -3.78
CA THR A 78 7.13 -21.33 -2.95
C THR A 78 6.98 -20.39 -1.75
N ASP A 79 5.81 -19.83 -1.54
CA ASP A 79 5.54 -18.93 -0.44
C ASP A 79 5.91 -19.54 0.92
N ALA A 80 5.61 -20.83 1.15
CA ALA A 80 5.92 -21.49 2.41
C ALA A 80 7.43 -21.64 2.65
N ALA A 81 8.21 -21.89 1.60
CA ALA A 81 9.68 -21.95 1.69
C ALA A 81 10.26 -20.55 1.93
N SER A 82 9.75 -19.53 1.23
CA SER A 82 10.16 -18.14 1.43
C SER A 82 9.85 -17.64 2.85
N LEU A 83 8.65 -17.94 3.34
CA LEU A 83 8.24 -17.60 4.71
C LEU A 83 9.10 -18.34 5.76
N HIS A 84 9.46 -19.60 5.51
CA HIS A 84 10.40 -20.36 6.34
C HIS A 84 11.77 -19.69 6.41
N GLN A 85 12.38 -19.37 5.27
CA GLN A 85 13.69 -18.69 5.24
C GLN A 85 13.67 -17.36 6.00
N VAL A 86 12.61 -16.57 5.83
CA VAL A 86 12.52 -15.26 6.50
C VAL A 86 12.31 -15.41 8.00
N PHE A 87 11.31 -16.19 8.43
CA PHE A 87 10.87 -16.19 9.84
C PHE A 87 11.45 -17.32 10.69
N ALA A 88 11.78 -18.48 10.10
CA ALA A 88 12.39 -19.58 10.85
C ALA A 88 13.91 -19.50 10.84
N GLU A 89 14.52 -19.13 9.71
CA GLU A 89 15.98 -19.05 9.56
C GLU A 89 16.54 -17.64 9.78
N GLY A 90 15.67 -16.62 9.83
CA GLY A 90 16.10 -15.24 10.03
C GLY A 90 16.92 -14.68 8.87
N LYS A 91 16.63 -15.08 7.61
CA LYS A 91 17.41 -14.73 6.40
C LYS A 91 17.77 -13.24 6.26
N TYR A 92 16.96 -12.34 6.81
CA TYR A 92 17.17 -10.89 6.77
C TYR A 92 17.32 -10.26 8.16
N ALA A 93 17.75 -11.03 9.17
CA ALA A 93 18.00 -10.56 10.54
C ALA A 93 19.29 -9.73 10.62
N LEU A 94 19.30 -8.59 9.95
CA LEU A 94 20.40 -7.64 9.97
C LEU A 94 20.58 -7.02 11.37
N ALA A 95 21.84 -6.71 11.70
CA ALA A 95 22.22 -6.02 12.93
C ALA A 95 23.02 -4.75 12.60
N PRO A 96 22.41 -3.73 11.96
CA PRO A 96 23.07 -2.45 11.72
C PRO A 96 23.42 -1.77 13.06
N ASN A 97 24.43 -0.90 13.03
CA ASN A 97 24.87 -0.17 14.22
C ASN A 97 23.79 0.74 14.83
N HIS A 98 22.76 1.10 14.05
CA HIS A 98 21.64 1.93 14.48
C HIS A 98 20.33 1.38 13.91
N ALA A 99 19.22 1.72 14.57
CA ALA A 99 17.89 1.45 14.02
C ALA A 99 17.70 2.23 12.70
N PRO A 100 17.37 1.56 11.58
CA PRO A 100 17.17 2.23 10.30
C PRO A 100 15.92 3.11 10.32
N ALA A 101 15.99 4.28 9.67
CA ALA A 101 14.84 5.17 9.50
C ALA A 101 14.13 4.90 8.16
N HIS A 102 14.89 4.54 7.12
CA HIS A 102 14.40 4.27 5.77
C HIS A 102 14.98 2.94 5.25
N ILE A 103 14.08 2.02 4.91
CA ILE A 103 14.42 0.70 4.37
C ILE A 103 13.87 0.60 2.96
N LEU A 104 14.70 0.17 2.02
CA LEU A 104 14.31 -0.13 0.65
C LEU A 104 14.34 -1.65 0.43
N ASP A 105 13.19 -2.26 0.15
CA ASP A 105 13.04 -3.68 -0.16
C ASP A 105 12.82 -3.87 -1.66
N LEU A 106 13.90 -4.19 -2.37
CA LEU A 106 13.90 -4.46 -3.80
C LEU A 106 13.62 -5.95 -4.05
N GLY A 107 12.56 -6.23 -4.80
CA GLY A 107 12.03 -7.58 -4.98
C GLY A 107 11.29 -8.05 -3.74
N ALA A 108 10.32 -7.25 -3.29
CA ALA A 108 9.58 -7.49 -2.05
C ALA A 108 8.71 -8.75 -2.09
N TYR A 109 8.52 -9.34 -3.28
CA TYR A 109 7.74 -10.54 -3.50
C TYR A 109 6.32 -10.35 -2.93
N VAL A 110 5.92 -11.14 -1.94
CA VAL A 110 4.62 -11.05 -1.28
C VAL A 110 4.71 -10.45 0.13
N GLY A 111 5.82 -9.79 0.47
CA GLY A 111 5.95 -8.96 1.67
C GLY A 111 6.49 -9.64 2.92
N TYR A 112 6.94 -10.90 2.85
CA TYR A 112 7.47 -11.59 4.05
C TYR A 112 8.68 -10.85 4.65
N ALA A 113 9.66 -10.48 3.83
CA ALA A 113 10.83 -9.72 4.27
C ALA A 113 10.43 -8.33 4.80
N ALA A 114 9.54 -7.63 4.11
CA ALA A 114 9.03 -6.34 4.53
C ALA A 114 8.37 -6.38 5.92
N VAL A 115 7.49 -7.36 6.16
CA VAL A 115 6.82 -7.54 7.44
C VAL A 115 7.81 -7.95 8.54
N PHE A 116 8.76 -8.82 8.22
CA PHE A 116 9.85 -9.18 9.14
C PHE A 116 10.66 -7.94 9.56
N LEU A 117 11.09 -7.12 8.60
CA LEU A 117 11.84 -5.90 8.85
C LEU A 117 11.01 -4.86 9.61
N ALA A 118 9.73 -4.69 9.29
CA ALA A 118 8.83 -3.79 10.00
C ALA A 118 8.57 -4.24 11.45
N SER A 119 8.52 -5.54 11.72
CA SER A 119 8.37 -6.07 13.08
C SER A 119 9.61 -5.79 13.94
N ARG A 120 10.80 -5.82 13.34
CA ARG A 120 12.09 -5.62 14.00
C ARG A 120 12.49 -4.15 14.11
N HIS A 121 12.03 -3.32 13.17
CA HIS A 121 12.27 -1.88 13.11
C HIS A 121 10.94 -1.12 12.98
N PRO A 122 10.11 -1.08 14.04
CA PRO A 122 8.75 -0.55 13.97
C PRO A 122 8.66 0.96 13.68
N ALA A 123 9.76 1.70 13.82
CA ALA A 123 9.85 3.13 13.50
C ALA A 123 10.34 3.41 12.06
N ALA A 124 10.80 2.39 11.34
CA ALA A 124 11.30 2.55 9.98
C ALA A 124 10.15 2.78 9.00
N ARG A 125 10.38 3.62 8.00
CA ARG A 125 9.58 3.64 6.76
C ARG A 125 10.19 2.67 5.77
N ILE A 126 9.36 1.84 5.15
CA ILE A 126 9.80 0.80 4.22
C ILE A 126 9.14 1.05 2.87
N LEU A 127 9.93 1.04 1.79
CA LEU A 127 9.42 1.03 0.42
C LEU A 127 9.67 -0.36 -0.17
N CYS A 128 8.59 -1.06 -0.47
CA CYS A 128 8.60 -2.38 -1.08
C CYS A 128 8.37 -2.27 -2.58
N VAL A 129 9.28 -2.82 -3.37
CA VAL A 129 9.24 -2.75 -4.83
C VAL A 129 9.06 -4.16 -5.40
N GLU A 130 7.95 -4.39 -6.09
CA GLU A 130 7.62 -5.69 -6.68
C GLU A 130 6.97 -5.51 -8.06
N PRO A 131 7.60 -5.99 -9.16
CA PRO A 131 7.07 -5.77 -10.50
C PRO A 131 5.89 -6.68 -10.83
N VAL A 132 5.82 -7.91 -10.31
CA VAL A 132 4.80 -8.89 -10.72
C VAL A 132 3.46 -8.57 -10.06
N PRO A 133 2.40 -8.23 -10.81
CA PRO A 133 1.14 -7.78 -10.22
C PRO A 133 0.48 -8.80 -9.29
N ALA A 134 0.63 -10.10 -9.58
CA ALA A 134 0.10 -11.16 -8.72
C ALA A 134 0.80 -11.20 -7.35
N ASN A 135 2.12 -11.00 -7.32
CA ASN A 135 2.90 -10.93 -6.08
C ASN A 135 2.59 -9.61 -5.35
N HIS A 136 2.54 -8.50 -6.08
CA HIS A 136 2.22 -7.18 -5.53
C HIS A 136 0.84 -7.12 -4.87
N ARG A 137 -0.17 -7.81 -5.41
CA ARG A 137 -1.50 -7.92 -4.75
C ARG A 137 -1.43 -8.59 -3.38
N LEU A 138 -0.61 -9.64 -3.24
CA LEU A 138 -0.43 -10.31 -1.96
C LEU A 138 0.49 -9.52 -1.02
N LEU A 139 1.49 -8.83 -1.56
CA LEU A 139 2.29 -7.84 -0.84
C LEU A 139 1.40 -6.77 -0.20
N LEU A 140 0.46 -6.19 -0.95
CA LEU A 140 -0.52 -5.24 -0.42
C LEU A 140 -1.31 -5.85 0.74
N LEU A 141 -1.84 -7.06 0.58
CA LEU A 141 -2.60 -7.73 1.64
C LEU A 141 -1.76 -7.96 2.91
N ASN A 142 -0.53 -8.47 2.76
CA ASN A 142 0.36 -8.78 3.88
C ASN A 142 0.91 -7.53 4.58
N THR A 143 1.00 -6.41 3.87
CA THR A 143 1.57 -5.16 4.40
C THR A 143 0.51 -4.13 4.81
N LEU A 144 -0.76 -4.34 4.45
CA LEU A 144 -1.89 -3.46 4.83
C LEU A 144 -1.93 -3.07 6.32
N PRO A 145 -1.62 -3.98 7.28
CA PRO A 145 -1.63 -3.62 8.71
C PRO A 145 -0.45 -2.73 9.15
N TYR A 146 0.54 -2.50 8.29
CA TYR A 146 1.81 -1.86 8.62
C TYR A 146 1.89 -0.48 7.97
N ARG A 147 1.40 0.54 8.69
CA ARG A 147 1.37 1.97 8.26
C ARG A 147 2.72 2.56 7.84
N GLY A 148 3.83 1.96 8.26
CA GLY A 148 5.19 2.38 7.86
C GLY A 148 5.63 1.83 6.49
N ILE A 149 4.86 0.93 5.88
CA ILE A 149 5.20 0.29 4.61
C ILE A 149 4.43 0.97 3.47
N ALA A 150 5.15 1.39 2.44
CA ALA A 150 4.63 1.77 1.14
C ALA A 150 5.02 0.71 0.11
N THR A 151 4.18 0.49 -0.90
CA THR A 151 4.43 -0.50 -1.96
C THR A 151 4.43 0.16 -3.33
N LEU A 152 5.30 -0.30 -4.22
CA LEU A 152 5.40 0.18 -5.60
C LEU A 152 5.38 -1.02 -6.55
N ASN A 153 4.38 -1.08 -7.43
CA ASN A 153 4.28 -2.11 -8.47
C ASN A 153 5.18 -1.78 -9.66
N ALA A 154 6.50 -1.92 -9.47
CA ALA A 154 7.52 -1.62 -10.45
C ALA A 154 8.76 -2.51 -10.24
N ALA A 155 9.65 -2.52 -11.22
CA ALA A 155 10.97 -3.12 -11.10
C ALA A 155 12.02 -2.09 -10.64
N ALA A 156 13.04 -2.55 -9.93
CA ALA A 156 14.26 -1.78 -9.71
C ALA A 156 15.22 -1.98 -10.89
N TRP A 157 15.77 -0.89 -11.40
CA TRP A 157 16.69 -0.93 -12.54
C TRP A 157 17.72 0.22 -12.48
N ARG A 158 18.61 0.29 -13.47
CA ARG A 158 19.61 1.38 -13.57
C ARG A 158 19.00 2.75 -13.89
N SER A 159 17.82 2.78 -14.49
CA SER A 159 17.16 4.00 -14.96
C SER A 159 15.65 3.79 -15.03
N THR A 160 14.88 4.87 -14.93
CA THR A 160 13.43 4.83 -15.10
C THR A 160 13.05 4.50 -16.54
N GLY A 161 11.99 3.70 -16.70
CA GLY A 161 11.53 3.27 -18.02
C GLY A 161 10.57 2.09 -17.96
N ARG A 162 10.68 1.20 -18.94
CA ARG A 162 9.90 -0.04 -18.99
C ARG A 162 10.82 -1.23 -19.25
N LEU A 163 10.52 -2.35 -18.59
CA LEU A 163 11.20 -3.64 -18.79
C LEU A 163 10.20 -4.68 -19.24
N ALA A 164 10.60 -5.59 -20.11
CA ALA A 164 9.81 -6.77 -20.43
C ALA A 164 10.33 -7.98 -19.65
N ARG A 165 9.42 -8.91 -19.38
CA ARG A 165 9.79 -10.23 -18.88
C ARG A 165 10.39 -11.04 -20.00
N THR A 166 11.60 -11.55 -19.81
CA THR A 166 12.27 -12.41 -20.78
C THR A 166 12.18 -13.88 -20.42
N ASP A 167 12.05 -14.21 -19.12
CA ASP A 167 11.94 -15.58 -18.66
C ASP A 167 11.23 -15.69 -17.29
N LEU A 168 10.76 -16.90 -16.96
CA LEU A 168 10.17 -17.31 -15.69
C LEU A 168 11.07 -18.34 -15.01
N THR A 169 11.60 -18.01 -13.83
CA THR A 169 12.36 -18.98 -13.01
C THR A 169 11.48 -19.68 -11.96
N GLY A 170 10.18 -19.35 -11.90
CA GLY A 170 9.18 -19.88 -10.97
C GLY A 170 8.11 -18.83 -10.62
N ASP A 171 7.27 -19.09 -9.61
CA ASP A 171 6.36 -18.08 -9.01
C ASP A 171 7.10 -17.00 -8.23
N TRP A 172 8.30 -17.32 -7.73
CA TRP A 172 9.17 -16.43 -6.93
C TRP A 172 10.04 -15.49 -7.75
N GLY A 173 10.14 -15.66 -9.07
CA GLY A 173 11.15 -14.95 -9.85
C GLY A 173 10.79 -14.73 -11.31
N SER A 174 11.14 -13.55 -11.82
CA SER A 174 11.04 -13.19 -13.24
C SER A 174 12.34 -12.53 -13.68
N ILE A 175 12.90 -12.97 -14.81
CA ILE A 175 14.05 -12.30 -15.42
C ILE A 175 13.52 -11.15 -16.27
N LEU A 176 14.07 -9.96 -16.05
CA LEU A 176 13.67 -8.74 -16.74
C LEU A 176 14.81 -8.23 -17.62
N ALA A 177 14.46 -7.71 -18.80
CA ALA A 177 15.38 -7.03 -19.69
C ALA A 177 14.77 -5.74 -20.23
N ALA A 178 15.62 -4.82 -20.67
CA ALA A 178 15.19 -3.64 -21.40
C ALA A 178 14.46 -4.06 -22.69
N THR A 179 13.32 -3.43 -22.97
CA THR A 179 12.54 -3.72 -24.18
C THR A 179 13.27 -3.21 -25.43
N GLY A 180 13.53 -4.11 -26.40
CA GLY A 180 13.27 -3.80 -27.81
C GLY A 180 11.75 -3.85 -28.05
N GLU A 181 11.23 -3.16 -29.06
CA GLU A 181 9.81 -2.76 -29.25
C GLU A 181 8.70 -3.84 -29.15
N SER A 182 8.98 -5.10 -28.83
CA SER A 182 8.05 -6.24 -28.96
C SER A 182 8.02 -7.23 -27.77
N GLY A 183 8.31 -6.78 -26.54
CA GLY A 183 8.16 -7.62 -25.34
C GLY A 183 6.74 -7.67 -24.78
N LEU A 184 6.19 -8.87 -24.55
CA LEU A 184 4.97 -9.08 -23.76
C LEU A 184 5.20 -8.63 -22.31
N GLY A 185 4.23 -7.88 -21.72
CA GLY A 185 4.22 -7.59 -20.27
C GLY A 185 5.27 -6.58 -19.81
N ALA A 186 5.23 -5.37 -20.36
CA ALA A 186 6.14 -4.28 -19.97
C ALA A 186 5.80 -3.73 -18.56
N PHE A 187 6.66 -3.96 -17.57
CA PHE A 187 6.55 -3.38 -16.23
C PHE A 187 7.20 -1.99 -16.19
N PRO A 188 6.65 -1.02 -15.45
CA PRO A 188 7.39 0.19 -15.13
C PRO A 188 8.63 -0.20 -14.32
N CYS A 189 9.75 0.48 -14.56
CA CYS A 189 10.93 0.39 -13.73
C CYS A 189 11.39 1.77 -13.29
N TYR A 190 12.07 1.83 -12.15
CA TYR A 190 12.64 3.04 -11.60
C TYR A 190 14.09 2.81 -11.18
N SER A 191 14.90 3.88 -11.24
CA SER A 191 16.18 3.91 -10.54
C SER A 191 15.96 4.01 -9.03
N VAL A 192 16.95 3.61 -8.23
CA VAL A 192 16.89 3.82 -6.77
C VAL A 192 16.78 5.30 -6.43
N ALA A 193 17.51 6.17 -7.15
CA ALA A 193 17.43 7.61 -6.96
C ALA A 193 16.01 8.15 -7.18
N ASP A 194 15.31 7.68 -8.22
CA ASP A 194 13.92 8.06 -8.48
C ASP A 194 12.97 7.55 -7.40
N MET A 195 13.18 6.33 -6.90
CA MET A 195 12.38 5.78 -5.79
C MET A 195 12.53 6.61 -4.51
N LEU A 196 13.77 7.00 -4.17
CA LEU A 196 14.04 7.87 -3.03
C LEU A 196 13.34 9.22 -3.19
N ARG A 197 13.42 9.82 -4.38
CA ARG A 197 12.73 11.08 -4.70
C ARG A 197 11.21 10.97 -4.60
N ILE A 198 10.62 9.89 -5.12
CA ILE A 198 9.17 9.60 -5.01
C ILE A 198 8.73 9.55 -3.54
N GLN A 199 9.57 9.00 -2.66
CA GLN A 199 9.26 8.89 -1.22
C GLN A 199 9.61 10.15 -0.41
N GLY A 200 10.27 11.14 -1.02
CA GLY A 200 10.84 12.29 -0.34
C GLY A 200 11.95 11.89 0.64
N TRP A 201 12.72 10.85 0.31
CA TRP A 201 13.84 10.38 1.11
C TRP A 201 15.15 10.91 0.54
N GLU A 202 16.00 11.45 1.40
CA GLU A 202 17.37 11.81 1.02
C GLU A 202 18.25 10.57 0.81
N ARG A 203 17.94 9.46 1.50
CA ARG A 203 18.69 8.20 1.45
C ARG A 203 17.86 7.02 1.94
N ALA A 204 18.32 5.81 1.65
CA ALA A 204 17.91 4.58 2.33
C ALA A 204 19.05 4.09 3.23
N ASP A 205 18.80 3.95 4.53
CA ASP A 205 19.81 3.49 5.50
C ASP A 205 20.02 1.98 5.38
N THR A 206 18.98 1.23 5.01
CA THR A 206 19.06 -0.21 4.78
C THR A 206 18.44 -0.57 3.44
N VAL A 207 19.13 -1.41 2.68
CA VAL A 207 18.64 -1.96 1.42
C VAL A 207 18.61 -3.47 1.53
N LYS A 208 17.47 -4.08 1.21
CA LYS A 208 17.39 -5.50 0.90
C LYS A 208 17.17 -5.63 -0.60
N CYS A 209 17.92 -6.51 -1.27
CA CYS A 209 17.86 -6.66 -2.72
C CYS A 209 17.89 -8.13 -3.15
N SER A 210 16.82 -8.60 -3.80
CA SER A 210 16.77 -9.91 -4.45
C SER A 210 15.81 -9.81 -5.62
N ILE A 211 16.34 -9.59 -6.82
CA ILE A 211 15.64 -9.17 -8.03
C ILE A 211 16.09 -9.96 -9.27
N GLN A 212 16.51 -11.22 -9.07
CA GLN A 212 16.68 -12.26 -10.08
C GLN A 212 17.65 -11.88 -11.22
N GLY A 213 18.79 -11.28 -10.88
CA GLY A 213 19.85 -10.89 -11.83
C GLY A 213 19.85 -9.40 -12.15
N SER A 214 18.75 -8.70 -11.86
CA SER A 214 18.66 -7.24 -12.02
C SER A 214 19.58 -6.48 -11.07
N GLU A 215 20.16 -7.15 -10.05
CA GLU A 215 21.10 -6.54 -9.11
C GLU A 215 22.30 -5.96 -9.87
N LYS A 216 22.81 -6.68 -10.87
CA LYS A 216 23.93 -6.21 -11.69
C LYS A 216 23.65 -4.87 -12.36
N ALA A 217 22.42 -4.66 -12.85
CA ALA A 217 22.03 -3.40 -13.47
C ALA A 217 21.87 -2.28 -12.43
N VAL A 218 21.25 -2.57 -11.29
CA VAL A 218 21.06 -1.58 -10.20
C VAL A 218 22.39 -1.09 -9.64
N PHE A 219 23.36 -1.99 -9.47
CA PHE A 219 24.70 -1.71 -8.92
C PHE A 219 25.78 -1.50 -10.00
N ALA A 220 25.41 -1.30 -11.26
CA ALA A 220 26.36 -1.19 -12.37
C ALA A 220 27.32 0.00 -12.26
N ASP A 221 26.89 1.07 -11.58
CA ASP A 221 27.67 2.28 -11.37
C ASP A 221 27.90 2.50 -9.87
N PRO A 222 29.11 2.19 -9.35
CA PRO A 222 29.49 2.41 -7.96
C PRO A 222 29.45 3.89 -7.52
N ALA A 223 29.48 4.83 -8.46
CA ALA A 223 29.51 6.26 -8.17
C ALA A 223 28.12 6.86 -7.87
N GLN A 224 27.04 6.07 -7.92
CA GLN A 224 25.71 6.57 -7.61
C GLN A 224 25.59 6.97 -6.13
N ASP A 225 25.17 8.22 -5.90
CA ASP A 225 25.12 8.86 -4.58
C ASP A 225 24.38 8.04 -3.52
N TRP A 226 23.29 7.35 -3.90
CA TRP A 226 22.49 6.58 -2.96
C TRP A 226 23.25 5.40 -2.34
N ILE A 227 24.26 4.84 -3.03
CA ILE A 227 25.06 3.72 -2.51
C ILE A 227 25.87 4.17 -1.29
N SER A 228 26.44 5.37 -1.35
CA SER A 228 27.17 5.98 -0.22
C SER A 228 26.27 6.24 1.00
N GLY A 229 24.94 6.27 0.80
CA GLY A 229 23.91 6.46 1.82
C GLY A 229 23.57 5.21 2.65
N ILE A 230 23.98 4.02 2.21
CA ILE A 230 23.58 2.75 2.81
C ILE A 230 24.42 2.46 4.06
N ASP A 231 23.78 2.12 5.18
CA ASP A 231 24.46 1.61 6.36
C ASP A 231 24.44 0.08 6.42
N ALA A 232 23.41 -0.54 5.84
CA ALA A 232 23.31 -1.99 5.72
C ALA A 232 22.73 -2.43 4.37
N LEU A 233 23.40 -3.35 3.68
CA LEU A 233 22.90 -4.06 2.50
C LEU A 233 22.74 -5.55 2.84
N ALA A 234 21.58 -6.12 2.53
CA ALA A 234 21.38 -7.56 2.37
C ALA A 234 21.01 -7.85 0.92
N VAL A 235 21.83 -8.60 0.19
CA VAL A 235 21.60 -8.86 -1.23
C VAL A 235 21.80 -10.32 -1.57
N GLU A 236 20.91 -10.87 -2.39
CA GLU A 236 21.04 -12.21 -2.98
C GLU A 236 21.35 -12.03 -4.46
N THR A 237 22.57 -12.37 -4.89
CA THR A 237 23.00 -12.23 -6.28
C THR A 237 22.77 -13.52 -7.07
N HIS A 238 22.47 -13.35 -8.36
CA HIS A 238 22.05 -14.44 -9.23
C HIS A 238 23.06 -14.68 -10.35
N ASP A 239 24.31 -14.96 -10.00
CA ASP A 239 25.43 -15.16 -10.95
C ASP A 239 25.20 -16.28 -11.97
N ARG A 240 24.32 -17.25 -11.64
CA ARG A 240 23.87 -18.30 -12.57
C ARG A 240 23.00 -17.76 -13.71
N LEU A 241 22.29 -16.66 -13.47
CA LEU A 241 21.41 -16.01 -14.46
C LEU A 241 22.17 -14.91 -15.21
N VAL A 242 22.94 -14.11 -14.47
CA VAL A 242 23.72 -12.99 -15.01
C VAL A 242 25.15 -13.11 -14.48
N PRO A 243 26.13 -13.53 -15.31
CA PRO A 243 27.51 -13.71 -14.86
C PRO A 243 28.10 -12.46 -14.21
N ASP A 244 28.93 -12.66 -13.18
CA ASP A 244 29.63 -11.59 -12.47
C ASP A 244 28.69 -10.55 -11.83
N CYS A 245 27.53 -10.99 -11.36
CA CYS A 245 26.58 -10.16 -10.62
C CYS A 245 27.12 -9.85 -9.22
N SER A 246 27.58 -10.88 -8.51
CA SER A 246 28.22 -10.75 -7.19
C SER A 246 29.42 -9.81 -7.21
N GLY A 247 30.31 -9.92 -8.21
CA GLY A 247 31.48 -9.06 -8.36
C GLY A 247 31.11 -7.59 -8.59
N THR A 248 30.11 -7.33 -9.43
CA THR A 248 29.60 -5.97 -9.69
C THR A 248 29.05 -5.33 -8.41
N VAL A 249 28.26 -6.07 -7.64
CA VAL A 249 27.72 -5.57 -6.36
C VAL A 249 28.84 -5.33 -5.35
N ALA A 250 29.79 -6.26 -5.22
CA ALA A 250 30.90 -6.15 -4.27
C ALA A 250 31.80 -4.93 -4.56
N ALA A 251 31.99 -4.57 -5.84
CA ALA A 251 32.77 -3.41 -6.24
C ALA A 251 32.21 -2.07 -5.74
N CYS A 252 30.94 -2.03 -5.32
CA CYS A 252 30.31 -0.84 -4.75
C CYS A 252 30.64 -0.59 -3.27
N PHE A 253 31.22 -1.57 -2.57
CA PHE A 253 31.41 -1.51 -1.11
C PHE A 253 32.87 -1.70 -0.72
N ASP A 254 33.51 -0.59 -0.34
CA ASP A 254 34.89 -0.55 0.14
C ASP A 254 35.07 -1.36 1.46
N PRO A 255 35.95 -2.38 1.49
CA PRO A 255 36.23 -3.16 2.70
C PRO A 255 36.74 -2.34 3.90
N ALA A 256 37.33 -1.16 3.67
CA ALA A 256 37.74 -0.24 4.72
C ALA A 256 36.54 0.42 5.41
N GLN A 257 35.42 0.59 4.70
CA GLN A 257 34.20 1.23 5.21
C GLN A 257 33.14 0.23 5.65
N TYR A 258 33.12 -0.97 5.06
CA TYR A 258 32.11 -1.99 5.31
C TYR A 258 32.72 -3.31 5.78
N ALA A 259 32.03 -3.95 6.72
CA ALA A 259 32.23 -5.35 7.04
C ALA A 259 31.32 -6.19 6.13
N HIS A 260 31.90 -7.17 5.45
CA HIS A 260 31.17 -8.11 4.60
C HIS A 260 31.08 -9.47 5.29
N THR A 261 29.88 -10.05 5.28
CA THR A 261 29.61 -11.42 5.74
C THR A 261 28.65 -12.09 4.77
N ARG A 262 28.58 -13.42 4.80
CA ARG A 262 27.64 -14.19 3.99
C ARG A 262 26.78 -15.08 4.88
N GLN A 263 25.46 -15.02 4.68
CA GLN A 263 24.45 -15.80 5.39
C GLN A 263 23.65 -16.61 4.37
N GLY A 264 24.06 -17.87 4.17
CA GLY A 264 23.50 -18.71 3.11
C GLY A 264 23.72 -18.10 1.72
N ALA A 265 22.63 -17.79 1.02
CA ALA A 265 22.64 -17.16 -0.30
C ALA A 265 22.71 -15.62 -0.26
N VAL A 266 22.67 -15.00 0.93
CA VAL A 266 22.64 -13.55 1.10
C VAL A 266 24.02 -13.04 1.49
N ASP A 267 24.55 -12.11 0.72
CA ASP A 267 25.71 -11.30 1.08
C ASP A 267 25.25 -10.06 1.87
N VAL A 268 25.95 -9.77 2.96
CA VAL A 268 25.61 -8.70 3.90
C VAL A 268 26.78 -7.76 4.06
N TRP A 269 26.56 -6.47 3.76
CA TRP A 269 27.51 -5.40 4.05
C TRP A 269 26.95 -4.51 5.16
N LEU A 270 27.72 -4.33 6.23
CA LEU A 270 27.40 -3.42 7.33
C LEU A 270 28.48 -2.35 7.43
N ARG A 271 28.10 -1.08 7.51
CA ARG A 271 29.06 0.01 7.68
C ARG A 271 29.80 -0.14 9.02
N ARG A 272 31.13 -0.06 9.00
CA ARG A 272 31.97 -0.21 10.19
C ARG A 272 31.83 0.98 11.15
N SER A 273 31.84 2.19 10.61
CA SER A 273 31.77 3.43 11.38
C SER A 273 30.41 4.09 11.20
N PRO A 274 29.72 4.48 12.29
CA PRO A 274 28.53 5.30 12.22
C PRO A 274 28.78 6.55 11.37
N ARG A 275 27.84 6.94 10.52
CA ARG A 275 27.88 8.30 9.96
C ARG A 275 27.73 9.31 11.09
N THR A 276 28.59 10.32 11.12
CA THR A 276 28.44 11.45 12.03
C THR A 276 27.18 12.21 11.64
N GLY A 277 26.29 12.43 12.62
CA GLY A 277 24.94 12.96 12.40
C GLY A 277 23.90 11.85 12.52
N ALA A 278 23.47 11.58 13.76
CA ALA A 278 22.25 10.83 13.97
C ALA A 278 21.12 11.49 13.15
N PRO A 279 20.23 10.73 12.49
CA PRO A 279 19.03 11.32 11.94
C PRO A 279 18.34 12.10 13.06
N ALA A 280 18.00 13.37 12.81
CA ALA A 280 17.27 14.17 13.78
C ALA A 280 16.05 13.35 14.27
N PRO A 281 15.75 13.33 15.59
CA PRO A 281 14.56 12.67 16.08
C PRO A 281 13.37 13.18 15.27
N ARG A 282 12.66 12.23 14.67
CA ARG A 282 11.64 12.53 13.66
C ARG A 282 10.49 13.26 14.34
N ALA A 283 10.10 14.41 13.80
CA ALA A 283 8.77 14.94 14.04
C ALA A 283 7.76 13.87 13.60
N ILE A 284 7.00 13.35 14.55
CA ILE A 284 5.85 12.49 14.27
C ILE A 284 4.89 13.38 13.49
N ALA A 285 4.65 13.07 12.23
CA ALA A 285 3.46 13.55 11.56
C ALA A 285 2.27 12.81 12.19
N LEU A 286 1.76 13.34 13.31
CA LEU A 286 0.44 13.03 13.83
C LEU A 286 -0.54 13.70 12.86
N ALA A 287 -0.82 12.99 11.77
CA ALA A 287 -1.96 13.15 10.89
C ALA A 287 -1.77 12.13 9.76
N GLN A 288 -2.22 10.90 10.00
CA GLN A 288 -2.51 10.00 8.89
C GLN A 288 -3.99 10.16 8.58
N SER A 289 -4.26 10.56 7.34
CA SER A 289 -5.56 10.51 6.67
C SER A 289 -6.45 9.40 7.22
N ASP A 290 -7.62 9.79 7.71
CA ASP A 290 -8.66 8.92 8.26
C ASP A 290 -8.90 7.71 7.35
N VAL A 291 -8.49 6.52 7.80
CA VAL A 291 -8.93 5.23 7.23
C VAL A 291 -10.10 4.67 8.07
N GLY A 292 -10.91 5.57 8.61
CA GLY A 292 -12.12 5.23 9.37
C GLY A 292 -13.36 5.34 8.49
N VAL A 293 -14.38 4.54 8.77
CA VAL A 293 -15.73 4.78 8.23
C VAL A 293 -16.26 6.05 8.90
N GLY A 294 -16.28 7.15 8.16
CA GLY A 294 -16.89 8.40 8.62
C GLY A 294 -18.41 8.33 8.59
N ALA A 295 -19.08 8.95 9.56
CA ALA A 295 -20.53 9.09 9.53
C ALA A 295 -20.93 10.12 8.46
N LEU A 296 -21.81 9.71 7.55
CA LEU A 296 -22.45 10.55 6.55
C LEU A 296 -23.94 10.71 6.90
N ARG A 297 -24.41 11.95 6.98
CA ARG A 297 -25.83 12.28 7.07
C ARG A 297 -26.25 13.07 5.82
N LEU A 298 -27.30 12.62 5.15
CA LEU A 298 -27.93 13.35 4.06
C LEU A 298 -29.15 14.11 4.58
N GLU A 299 -29.24 15.41 4.28
CA GLU A 299 -30.39 16.25 4.66
C GLU A 299 -31.03 16.84 3.40
N ASN A 300 -32.37 16.71 3.32
CA ASN A 300 -33.17 17.16 2.17
C ASN A 300 -32.68 16.61 0.82
N VAL A 301 -32.05 15.44 0.75
CA VAL A 301 -31.65 14.83 -0.52
C VAL A 301 -32.82 14.01 -1.07
N ALA A 302 -33.13 14.18 -2.36
CA ALA A 302 -34.19 13.39 -3.00
C ALA A 302 -33.93 11.88 -2.87
N GLN A 303 -34.98 11.08 -2.65
CA GLN A 303 -34.87 9.62 -2.50
C GLN A 303 -34.69 8.89 -3.84
N ALA A 304 -33.80 9.40 -4.68
CA ALA A 304 -33.44 8.79 -5.95
C ALA A 304 -31.95 8.42 -5.94
N PRO A 305 -31.54 7.26 -6.50
CA PRO A 305 -30.14 6.82 -6.48
C PRO A 305 -29.13 7.80 -7.10
N TRP A 306 -29.60 8.66 -8.00
CA TRP A 306 -28.78 9.67 -8.68
C TRP A 306 -28.67 11.00 -7.90
N ALA A 307 -29.46 11.19 -6.84
CA ALA A 307 -29.51 12.43 -6.09
C ALA A 307 -28.26 12.63 -5.21
N PHE A 308 -27.70 11.53 -4.70
CA PHE A 308 -26.39 11.52 -4.07
C PHE A 308 -25.67 10.20 -4.35
N PHE A 309 -24.41 10.28 -4.79
CA PHE A 309 -23.51 9.14 -4.83
C PHE A 309 -22.06 9.61 -4.78
N LEU A 310 -21.19 8.77 -4.22
CA LEU A 310 -19.74 8.92 -4.29
C LEU A 310 -19.22 8.27 -5.58
N PHE A 311 -18.16 8.80 -6.15
CA PHE A 311 -17.49 8.21 -7.32
C PHE A 311 -15.96 8.39 -7.23
N ASP A 312 -15.21 7.49 -7.85
CA ASP A 312 -13.75 7.51 -7.96
C ASP A 312 -13.00 7.71 -6.63
N GLU A 313 -13.58 7.26 -5.51
CA GLU A 313 -13.06 7.39 -4.12
C GLU A 313 -12.82 8.83 -3.62
N ARG A 314 -12.94 9.84 -4.49
CA ARG A 314 -12.58 11.24 -4.20
C ARG A 314 -13.58 12.26 -4.72
N GLY A 315 -14.65 11.83 -5.38
CA GLY A 315 -15.69 12.69 -5.90
C GLY A 315 -17.06 12.34 -5.32
N LEU A 316 -17.96 13.31 -5.34
CA LEU A 316 -19.37 13.08 -5.05
C LEU A 316 -20.26 13.95 -5.92
N GLN A 317 -21.43 13.41 -6.24
CA GLN A 317 -22.53 14.16 -6.84
C GLN A 317 -23.57 14.43 -5.75
N LEU A 318 -24.01 15.68 -5.63
CA LEU A 318 -25.07 16.11 -4.73
C LEU A 318 -26.06 16.96 -5.52
N HIS A 319 -27.14 16.34 -5.98
CA HIS A 319 -28.10 17.00 -6.85
C HIS A 319 -28.96 18.02 -6.07
N PRO A 320 -29.10 19.27 -6.54
CA PRO A 320 -29.94 20.26 -5.89
C PRO A 320 -31.43 19.92 -6.02
N ASN A 321 -32.22 20.31 -5.02
CA ASN A 321 -33.67 20.19 -5.08
C ASN A 321 -34.30 21.20 -6.05
N PRO A 322 -35.58 21.03 -6.44
CA PRO A 322 -36.28 22.02 -7.25
C PRO A 322 -36.20 23.43 -6.63
N PRO A 323 -36.26 24.51 -7.43
CA PRO A 323 -36.26 25.88 -6.93
C PRO A 323 -37.28 26.09 -5.80
N ASN A 324 -36.94 26.93 -4.82
CA ASN A 324 -37.73 27.21 -3.61
C ASN A 324 -37.94 26.01 -2.66
N ARG A 325 -37.16 24.94 -2.79
CA ARG A 325 -37.08 23.85 -1.80
C ARG A 325 -35.84 24.02 -0.91
N PRO A 326 -35.83 23.43 0.30
CA PRO A 326 -34.63 23.40 1.13
C PRO A 326 -33.42 22.86 0.37
N PRO A 327 -32.21 23.35 0.65
CA PRO A 327 -31.02 22.93 -0.06
C PRO A 327 -30.65 21.47 0.28
N ALA A 328 -30.08 20.76 -0.69
CA ALA A 328 -29.57 19.40 -0.49
C ALA A 328 -28.23 19.48 0.25
N ARG A 329 -28.03 18.65 1.28
CA ARG A 329 -26.80 18.65 2.10
C ARG A 329 -26.25 17.26 2.32
N ALA A 330 -24.94 17.13 2.18
CA ALA A 330 -24.16 16.00 2.67
C ALA A 330 -23.30 16.49 3.84
N VAL A 331 -23.55 15.94 5.03
CA VAL A 331 -22.86 16.28 6.27
C VAL A 331 -21.94 15.15 6.67
N PHE A 332 -20.65 15.45 6.74
CA PHE A 332 -19.59 14.53 7.11
C PHE A 332 -19.08 14.90 8.50
N THR A 333 -19.04 13.91 9.40
CA THR A 333 -18.36 14.09 10.70
C THR A 333 -16.95 13.53 10.61
N GLN A 334 -15.95 14.36 10.89
CA GLN A 334 -14.54 13.96 10.86
C GLN A 334 -13.76 14.56 12.03
N THR A 335 -12.71 13.85 12.45
CA THR A 335 -11.78 14.36 13.47
C THR A 335 -10.65 15.09 12.76
N CYS A 336 -10.56 16.39 12.99
CA CYS A 336 -9.49 17.23 12.46
C CYS A 336 -8.28 17.23 13.41
N ASP A 337 -7.08 17.36 12.85
CA ASP A 337 -5.80 17.35 13.56
C ASP A 337 -4.85 18.36 12.91
N GLY A 338 -5.27 19.62 12.91
CA GLY A 338 -4.46 20.75 12.44
C GLY A 338 -4.73 21.23 11.02
N GLN A 339 -5.81 20.80 10.37
CA GLN A 339 -6.22 21.37 9.08
C GLN A 339 -6.57 22.86 9.24
N SER A 340 -6.29 23.67 8.22
CA SER A 340 -6.51 25.13 8.23
C SER A 340 -7.05 25.67 6.90
N GLY A 341 -7.49 24.78 6.01
CA GLY A 341 -8.12 25.15 4.76
C GLY A 341 -9.14 24.13 4.28
N PHE A 342 -9.93 24.56 3.31
CA PHE A 342 -10.78 23.72 2.49
C PHE A 342 -10.43 23.93 1.02
N SER A 343 -10.48 22.86 0.23
CA SER A 343 -10.42 22.96 -1.23
C SER A 343 -11.25 21.90 -1.92
N ALA A 344 -11.81 22.23 -3.07
CA ALA A 344 -12.48 21.32 -3.99
C ALA A 344 -12.47 21.91 -5.40
N ASP A 345 -12.57 21.06 -6.43
CA ASP A 345 -13.06 21.49 -7.74
C ASP A 345 -14.58 21.28 -7.77
N ILE A 346 -15.34 22.28 -8.20
CA ILE A 346 -16.80 22.19 -8.32
C ILE A 346 -17.22 22.29 -9.79
N LEU A 347 -18.15 21.43 -10.18
CA LEU A 347 -18.56 21.29 -11.58
C LEU A 347 -20.06 21.04 -11.68
N LEU A 348 -20.71 21.71 -12.63
CA LEU A 348 -22.06 21.38 -13.07
C LEU A 348 -21.98 20.57 -14.37
N ALA A 349 -22.09 19.25 -14.25
CA ALA A 349 -22.02 18.32 -15.38
C ALA A 349 -23.41 18.04 -15.98
N GLY A 350 -23.44 17.27 -17.08
CA GLY A 350 -24.69 16.80 -17.69
C GLY A 350 -25.30 17.74 -18.73
N PRO A 351 -26.58 17.56 -19.09
CA PRO A 351 -27.32 18.44 -20.01
C PRO A 351 -27.42 19.90 -19.54
N PRO A 352 -27.77 20.86 -20.43
CA PRO A 352 -28.00 22.25 -20.07
C PRO A 352 -28.98 22.42 -18.90
N CYS A 353 -28.57 23.22 -17.92
CA CYS A 353 -29.35 23.53 -16.73
C CYS A 353 -29.02 24.94 -16.19
N ASP A 354 -29.90 25.45 -15.34
CA ASP A 354 -29.71 26.72 -14.65
C ASP A 354 -28.57 26.64 -13.63
N ASP A 355 -28.03 27.80 -13.25
CA ASP A 355 -26.92 27.91 -12.31
C ASP A 355 -27.24 27.26 -10.95
N VAL A 356 -26.21 26.68 -10.34
CA VAL A 356 -26.29 26.05 -9.01
C VAL A 356 -25.41 26.82 -8.03
N LEU A 357 -25.92 27.07 -6.84
CA LEU A 357 -25.15 27.56 -5.70
C LEU A 357 -24.58 26.35 -4.94
N PHE A 358 -23.26 26.29 -4.90
CA PHE A 358 -22.50 25.39 -4.05
C PHE A 358 -22.16 26.13 -2.76
N ARG A 359 -22.30 25.46 -1.62
CA ARG A 359 -21.93 26.03 -0.32
C ARG A 359 -21.18 24.99 0.51
N VAL A 360 -20.11 25.44 1.15
CA VAL A 360 -19.35 24.67 2.13
C VAL A 360 -19.50 25.35 3.49
N ALA A 361 -19.78 24.57 4.52
CA ALA A 361 -19.75 25.05 5.89
C ALA A 361 -18.98 24.07 6.78
N ILE A 362 -18.19 24.59 7.71
CA ILE A 362 -17.48 23.80 8.70
C ILE A 362 -17.91 24.27 10.08
N ARG A 363 -18.39 23.35 10.89
CA ARG A 363 -18.83 23.61 12.26
C ARG A 363 -18.04 22.74 13.23
N ARG A 364 -17.62 23.32 14.35
CA ARG A 364 -17.05 22.55 15.46
C ARG A 364 -18.15 21.86 16.25
N VAL A 365 -17.99 20.56 16.50
CA VAL A 365 -19.02 19.76 17.18
C VAL A 365 -19.17 20.15 18.66
N ALA A 366 -18.07 20.53 19.31
CA ALA A 366 -18.05 20.77 20.75
C ALA A 366 -18.94 21.95 21.21
N ASP A 367 -18.96 23.03 20.45
CA ASP A 367 -19.62 24.30 20.80
C ASP A 367 -20.56 24.83 19.71
N GLY A 368 -20.62 24.16 18.55
CA GLY A 368 -21.43 24.57 17.41
C GLY A 368 -20.88 25.77 16.65
N ALA A 369 -19.65 26.22 16.92
CA ALA A 369 -19.05 27.37 16.25
C ALA A 369 -18.89 27.14 14.75
N VAL A 370 -19.37 28.08 13.94
CA VAL A 370 -19.19 28.07 12.48
C VAL A 370 -17.82 28.67 12.15
N LEU A 371 -16.93 27.85 11.59
CA LEU A 371 -15.53 28.18 11.31
C LEU A 371 -15.28 28.48 9.82
N LEU A 372 -16.15 27.97 8.96
CA LEU A 372 -16.22 28.32 7.54
C LEU A 372 -17.68 28.34 7.12
N ASP A 373 -18.04 29.32 6.31
CA ASP A 373 -19.33 29.39 5.64
C ASP A 373 -19.16 30.19 4.35
N ALA A 374 -19.06 29.49 3.23
CA ALA A 374 -18.75 30.11 1.94
C ALA A 374 -19.58 29.49 0.83
N SER A 375 -19.95 30.29 -0.15
CA SER A 375 -20.70 29.83 -1.32
C SER A 375 -20.08 30.30 -2.63
N ARG A 376 -20.31 29.53 -3.70
CA ARG A 376 -19.97 29.86 -5.08
C ARG A 376 -21.13 29.52 -6.00
N ARG A 377 -21.42 30.43 -6.91
CA ARG A 377 -22.36 30.20 -8.00
C ARG A 377 -21.62 29.60 -9.19
N VAL A 378 -22.10 28.47 -9.67
CA VAL A 378 -21.48 27.70 -10.76
C VAL A 378 -22.44 27.65 -11.93
N ARG A 379 -21.92 28.05 -13.10
CA ARG A 379 -22.57 27.85 -14.40
C ARG A 379 -22.03 26.58 -15.04
N GLN A 380 -22.80 25.98 -15.93
CA GLN A 380 -22.31 24.84 -16.71
C GLN A 380 -21.08 25.23 -17.54
N GLY A 381 -20.03 24.39 -17.50
CA GLY A 381 -18.76 24.69 -18.13
C GLY A 381 -17.61 23.86 -17.55
N ALA A 382 -16.39 24.41 -17.63
CA ALA A 382 -15.21 23.79 -17.03
C ALA A 382 -15.32 23.75 -15.48
N PRO A 383 -14.67 22.79 -14.81
CA PRO A 383 -14.58 22.79 -13.35
C PRO A 383 -14.01 24.10 -12.81
N LEU A 384 -14.57 24.57 -11.70
CA LEU A 384 -14.10 25.74 -10.97
C LEU A 384 -13.32 25.29 -9.74
N ALA A 385 -12.03 25.63 -9.69
CA ALA A 385 -11.22 25.42 -8.49
C ALA A 385 -11.66 26.37 -7.37
N TRP A 386 -11.92 25.82 -6.19
CA TRP A 386 -12.36 26.55 -5.01
C TRP A 386 -11.48 26.22 -3.82
N SER A 387 -10.96 27.26 -3.16
CA SER A 387 -10.26 27.13 -1.89
C SER A 387 -10.68 28.24 -0.92
N GLU A 388 -10.75 27.89 0.37
CA GLU A 388 -11.03 28.79 1.49
C GLU A 388 -10.04 28.52 2.62
N ARG A 389 -9.67 29.56 3.36
CA ARG A 389 -8.90 29.40 4.61
C ARG A 389 -9.84 29.26 5.80
N THR A 390 -9.44 28.47 6.78
CA THR A 390 -10.14 28.30 8.04
C THR A 390 -9.21 28.63 9.20
N PRO A 391 -9.73 28.93 10.40
CA PRO A 391 -8.96 28.75 11.62
C PRO A 391 -8.44 27.31 11.73
N LEU A 392 -7.44 27.08 12.57
CA LEU A 392 -6.93 25.74 12.84
C LEU A 392 -8.05 24.84 13.39
N LEU A 393 -8.29 23.71 12.73
CA LEU A 393 -9.32 22.73 13.05
C LEU A 393 -8.69 21.59 13.86
N ASN A 394 -9.13 21.40 15.10
CA ASN A 394 -8.67 20.31 15.99
C ASN A 394 -9.85 19.63 16.68
N GLY A 395 -9.87 18.30 16.67
CA GLY A 395 -10.97 17.49 17.19
C GLY A 395 -12.16 17.38 16.21
N PRO A 396 -13.34 16.96 16.69
CA PRO A 396 -14.48 16.64 15.84
C PRO A 396 -15.13 17.88 15.21
N HIS A 397 -15.32 17.83 13.89
CA HIS A 397 -15.97 18.86 13.08
C HIS A 397 -17.00 18.24 12.14
N GLU A 398 -18.05 19.01 11.83
CA GLU A 398 -19.00 18.72 10.76
C GLU A 398 -18.62 19.54 9.52
N LEU A 399 -18.30 18.85 8.41
CA LEU A 399 -18.18 19.43 7.09
C LEU A 399 -19.51 19.24 6.36
N THR A 400 -20.17 20.34 6.00
CA THR A 400 -21.40 20.34 5.21
C THR A 400 -21.10 20.80 3.80
N LEU A 401 -21.35 19.92 2.83
CA LEU A 401 -21.39 20.26 1.42
C LEU A 401 -22.85 20.41 1.00
N GLN A 402 -23.18 21.53 0.35
CA GLN A 402 -24.54 21.90 0.04
C GLN A 402 -24.67 22.31 -1.42
N THR A 403 -25.78 21.92 -2.06
CA THR A 403 -26.16 22.41 -3.39
C THR A 403 -27.62 22.88 -3.39
N GLU A 404 -27.86 24.01 -4.05
CA GLU A 404 -29.20 24.56 -4.28
C GLU A 404 -29.27 25.27 -5.62
N MET A 405 -30.45 25.28 -6.23
CA MET A 405 -30.64 26.04 -7.47
C MET A 405 -30.49 27.53 -7.20
N ALA A 406 -29.91 28.28 -8.14
CA ALA A 406 -29.89 29.73 -8.06
C ALA A 406 -31.31 30.31 -7.96
N PRO A 407 -31.52 31.47 -7.30
CA PRO A 407 -32.86 32.03 -7.05
C PRO A 407 -33.75 32.20 -8.29
N GLU A 408 -33.16 32.46 -9.45
CA GLU A 408 -33.83 32.64 -10.74
C GLU A 408 -34.04 31.34 -11.54
N ALA A 409 -33.58 30.20 -11.05
CA ALA A 409 -33.69 28.94 -11.73
C ALA A 409 -35.16 28.50 -11.84
N VAL A 410 -35.51 27.91 -12.98
CA VAL A 410 -36.88 27.45 -13.27
C VAL A 410 -36.99 25.94 -13.03
N SER A 411 -35.89 25.20 -13.12
CA SER A 411 -35.87 23.74 -12.96
C SER A 411 -34.53 23.21 -12.46
N ASN A 412 -34.55 22.09 -11.72
CA ASN A 412 -33.35 21.38 -11.29
C ASN A 412 -33.00 20.16 -12.17
N ALA A 413 -33.80 19.86 -13.21
CA ALA A 413 -33.96 18.54 -13.83
C ALA A 413 -32.67 17.76 -14.19
N ASN A 414 -31.56 18.43 -14.51
CA ASN A 414 -30.29 17.81 -14.93
C ASN A 414 -29.07 18.44 -14.27
N ALA A 415 -29.24 19.07 -13.10
CA ALA A 415 -28.17 19.78 -12.41
C ALA A 415 -27.23 18.79 -11.70
N TRP A 416 -26.33 18.14 -12.44
CA TRP A 416 -25.35 17.21 -11.88
C TRP A 416 -24.22 17.98 -11.20
N ALA A 417 -24.53 18.50 -10.02
CA ALA A 417 -23.62 19.25 -9.20
C ALA A 417 -22.61 18.30 -8.53
N ARG A 418 -21.34 18.41 -8.93
CA ARG A 418 -20.25 17.54 -8.52
C ARG A 418 -19.22 18.31 -7.71
N TRP A 419 -18.81 17.70 -6.61
CA TRP A 419 -17.63 18.08 -5.84
C TRP A 419 -16.53 17.08 -6.17
N ILE A 420 -15.39 17.57 -6.63
CA ILE A 420 -14.24 16.80 -7.05
C ILE A 420 -13.12 17.08 -6.05
N GLU A 421 -12.63 16.02 -5.41
CA GLU A 421 -11.62 16.04 -4.36
C GLU A 421 -11.89 17.06 -3.22
N PRO A 422 -13.11 17.13 -2.63
CA PRO A 422 -13.34 17.98 -1.48
C PRO A 422 -12.47 17.51 -0.30
N ARG A 423 -11.60 18.39 0.20
CA ARG A 423 -10.66 18.07 1.28
C ARG A 423 -10.48 19.23 2.24
N LEU A 424 -10.23 18.86 3.50
CA LEU A 424 -9.61 19.75 4.48
C LEU A 424 -8.09 19.61 4.38
N SER A 425 -7.38 20.74 4.32
CA SER A 425 -5.92 20.81 4.11
C SER A 425 -5.20 21.36 5.32
#